data_AF-A0A821WTB6-F1
#
_entry.id   AF-A0A821WTB6-F1
#
_cell.length_a   1.000
_cell.length_b   1.000
_cell.length_c   1.000
_cell.angle_alpha   90.00
_cell.angle_beta   90.00
_cell.angle_gamma   90.00
#
_symmetry.space_group_name_H-M   'P 1'
#
loop_
_entity.id
_entity.type
_entity.pdbx_description
1 polymer ?
#
loop_
_entity_poly.entity_id
_entity_poly.type
_entity_poly.pdbx_seq_one_letter_code
_entity_poly.pdbx_strand_id
1 'polypeptide(L)'
;MQEKNITLKPFSILIDFEQSSINAINKVFPSTKVKCCHFHYAQNIWKKLKKYDLVKLSKEEHIRRQIANIISLPLVPTNEINNCMEQIIDVLCNIDSKFEKFTDYVLNNYVEDARSSSDIWNHFDSIGERSHTNSHVEG
;
A
#
# COMPACT_ATOMS: atom_id res chain seq x y z
N MET A 1 34.89 -22.95 -11.29
CA MET A 1 33.97 -22.48 -10.23
C MET A 1 32.85 -23.51 -10.13
N GLN A 2 32.69 -24.19 -9.00
CA GLN A 2 31.52 -25.05 -8.78
C GLN A 2 30.32 -24.14 -8.48
N GLU A 3 29.33 -24.14 -9.38
CA GLU A 3 28.02 -23.58 -9.08
C GLU A 3 27.44 -24.36 -7.90
N LYS A 4 27.28 -23.70 -6.75
CA LYS A 4 26.49 -24.27 -5.67
C LYS A 4 25.05 -24.25 -6.15
N ASN A 5 24.51 -25.44 -6.47
CA ASN A 5 23.09 -25.66 -6.75
C ASN A 5 22.25 -25.39 -5.50
N ILE A 6 22.09 -24.11 -5.16
CA ILE A 6 21.22 -23.66 -4.06
C ILE A 6 19.86 -23.38 -4.67
N THR A 7 18.88 -24.23 -4.35
CA THR A 7 17.48 -23.95 -4.67
C THR A 7 16.92 -22.98 -3.63
N LEU A 8 16.60 -21.76 -4.06
CA LEU A 8 15.92 -20.78 -3.22
C LEU A 8 14.43 -21.14 -3.11
N LYS A 9 13.92 -21.17 -1.88
CA LYS A 9 12.49 -21.39 -1.57
C LYS A 9 12.02 -20.36 -0.53
N PRO A 10 11.93 -19.08 -0.90
CA PRO A 10 11.52 -18.04 0.02
C PRO A 10 10.06 -18.25 0.47
N PHE A 11 9.79 -18.09 1.75
CA PHE A 11 8.43 -18.16 2.29
C PHE A 11 7.59 -16.94 1.84
N SER A 12 8.19 -15.75 1.88
CA SER A 12 7.59 -14.51 1.43
C SER A 12 8.63 -13.61 0.77
N ILE A 13 8.17 -12.74 -0.15
CA ILE A 13 8.96 -11.68 -0.77
C ILE A 13 8.20 -10.36 -0.60
N LEU A 14 8.91 -9.34 -0.08
CA LEU A 14 8.42 -7.97 0.04
C LEU A 14 8.96 -7.16 -1.14
N ILE A 15 8.08 -6.55 -1.93
CA ILE A 15 8.45 -5.81 -3.14
C ILE A 15 7.67 -4.50 -3.24
N ASP A 16 8.05 -3.63 -4.17
CA ASP A 16 7.24 -2.48 -4.55
C ASP A 16 5.96 -2.91 -5.32
N PHE A 17 5.20 -1.94 -5.82
CA PHE A 17 3.94 -2.17 -6.51
C PHE A 17 4.12 -2.41 -8.03
N GLU A 18 5.32 -2.77 -8.50
CA GLU A 18 5.58 -2.96 -9.93
C GLU A 18 5.05 -4.32 -10.43
N GLN A 19 4.09 -4.28 -11.36
CA GLN A 19 3.39 -5.47 -11.84
C GLN A 19 4.31 -6.47 -12.56
N SER A 20 5.28 -5.99 -13.33
CA SER A 20 6.30 -6.80 -14.01
C SER A 20 7.07 -7.66 -13.01
N SER A 21 7.48 -7.05 -11.90
CA SER A 21 8.22 -7.69 -10.82
C SER A 21 7.37 -8.71 -10.06
N ILE A 22 6.12 -8.37 -9.73
CA ILE A 22 5.14 -9.30 -9.15
C ILE A 22 4.94 -10.52 -10.06
N ASN A 23 4.74 -10.29 -11.36
CA ASN A 23 4.52 -11.36 -12.34
C ASN A 23 5.76 -12.27 -12.48
N ALA A 24 6.96 -11.69 -12.48
CA ALA A 24 8.21 -12.45 -12.54
C ALA A 24 8.40 -13.34 -11.31
N ILE A 25 8.12 -12.81 -10.11
CA ILE A 25 8.18 -13.59 -8.87
C ILE A 25 7.18 -14.74 -8.89
N ASN A 26 5.92 -14.48 -9.25
CA ASN A 26 4.91 -15.54 -9.32
C ASN A 26 5.26 -16.63 -10.35
N LYS A 27 5.99 -16.27 -11.42
CA LYS A 27 6.47 -17.23 -12.42
C LYS A 27 7.65 -18.07 -11.91
N VAL A 28 8.60 -17.46 -11.19
CA VAL A 28 9.83 -18.13 -10.74
C VAL A 28 9.64 -18.86 -9.39
N PHE A 29 8.84 -18.29 -8.50
CA PHE A 29 8.55 -18.77 -7.15
C PHE A 29 7.04 -18.86 -6.89
N PRO A 30 6.31 -19.76 -7.58
CA PRO A 30 4.86 -19.82 -7.53
C PRO A 30 4.27 -20.14 -6.15
N SER A 31 5.07 -20.72 -5.25
CA SER A 31 4.65 -21.04 -3.87
C SER A 31 4.96 -19.93 -2.86
N THR A 32 5.60 -18.85 -3.27
CA THR A 32 6.02 -17.76 -2.39
C THR A 32 4.92 -16.72 -2.22
N LYS A 33 4.67 -16.30 -0.98
CA LYS A 33 3.75 -15.18 -0.71
C LYS A 33 4.38 -13.86 -1.14
N VAL A 34 3.81 -13.19 -2.13
CA VAL A 34 4.20 -11.83 -2.51
C VAL A 34 3.45 -10.84 -1.62
N LYS A 35 4.18 -9.88 -1.05
CA LYS A 35 3.61 -8.76 -0.30
C LYS A 35 4.16 -7.44 -0.86
N CYS A 36 3.30 -6.44 -0.98
CA CYS A 36 3.71 -5.09 -1.34
C CYS A 36 4.16 -4.31 -0.10
N CYS A 37 5.21 -3.52 -0.24
CA CYS A 37 5.85 -2.79 0.85
C CYS A 37 4.99 -1.62 1.35
N HIS A 38 4.76 -1.55 2.67
CA HIS A 38 4.01 -0.45 3.29
C HIS A 38 4.68 0.92 3.08
N PHE A 39 6.02 0.95 3.08
CA PHE A 39 6.76 2.18 2.80
C PHE A 39 6.45 2.75 1.41
N HIS A 40 6.47 1.90 0.38
CA HIS A 40 6.11 2.31 -0.98
C HIS A 40 4.65 2.71 -1.12
N TYR A 41 3.76 2.04 -0.41
CA TYR A 41 2.37 2.44 -0.31
C TYR A 41 2.26 3.88 0.23
N ALA A 42 2.84 4.15 1.40
CA ALA A 42 2.84 5.48 2.01
C ALA A 42 3.47 6.54 1.10
N GLN A 43 4.58 6.22 0.43
CA GLN A 43 5.18 7.12 -0.55
C GLN A 43 4.24 7.44 -1.71
N ASN A 44 3.52 6.45 -2.24
CA ASN A 44 2.58 6.66 -3.34
C ASN A 44 1.42 7.57 -2.92
N ILE A 45 0.92 7.43 -1.69
CA ILE A 45 -0.06 8.35 -1.09
C ILE A 45 0.49 9.79 -1.08
N TRP A 46 1.71 10.01 -0.57
CA TRP A 46 2.33 11.34 -0.54
C TRP A 46 2.57 11.93 -1.93
N LYS A 47 3.01 11.11 -2.90
CA LYS A 47 3.17 11.54 -4.30
C LYS A 47 1.85 12.05 -4.88
N LYS A 48 0.73 11.44 -4.50
CA LYS A 48 -0.61 11.82 -5.00
C LYS A 48 -1.17 13.05 -4.32
N LEU A 49 -0.96 13.20 -3.01
CA LEU A 49 -1.24 14.45 -2.31
C LEU A 49 -0.50 15.63 -2.97
N LYS A 50 0.78 15.44 -3.31
CA LYS A 50 1.57 16.45 -4.03
C LYS A 50 1.00 16.71 -5.43
N LYS A 51 0.68 15.66 -6.19
CA LYS A 51 0.13 15.77 -7.55
C LYS A 51 -1.17 16.58 -7.61
N TYR A 52 -1.99 16.50 -6.58
CA TYR A 52 -3.28 17.19 -6.50
C TYR A 52 -3.23 18.49 -5.69
N ASP A 53 -2.03 19.00 -5.37
CA ASP A 53 -1.82 20.23 -4.60
C ASP A 53 -2.47 20.23 -3.19
N LEU A 54 -2.59 19.06 -2.57
CA LEU A 54 -3.22 18.87 -1.26
C LEU A 54 -2.25 19.00 -0.08
N VAL A 55 -0.93 19.12 -0.34
CA VAL A 55 0.11 19.17 0.71
C VAL A 55 -0.04 20.35 1.66
N LYS A 56 -0.59 21.47 1.19
CA LYS A 56 -0.85 22.63 2.06
C LYS A 56 -1.98 22.33 3.05
N LEU A 57 -3.09 21.74 2.55
CA LEU A 57 -4.25 21.36 3.34
C LEU A 57 -3.91 20.25 4.34
N SER A 58 -3.03 19.31 3.96
CA SER A 58 -2.59 18.23 4.85
C SER A 58 -1.84 18.68 6.11
N LYS A 59 -1.56 19.98 6.27
CA LYS A 59 -0.99 20.54 7.51
C LYS A 59 -2.05 20.75 8.59
N GLU A 60 -3.31 20.89 8.20
CA GLU A 60 -4.43 21.01 9.12
C GLU A 60 -4.64 19.67 9.83
N GLU A 61 -4.79 19.71 11.15
CA GLU A 61 -4.78 18.50 11.98
C GLU A 61 -5.84 17.48 11.57
N HIS A 62 -7.07 17.95 11.34
CA HIS A 62 -8.19 17.08 10.99
C HIS A 62 -7.98 16.39 9.63
N ILE A 63 -7.38 17.07 8.65
CA ILE A 63 -7.02 16.51 7.33
C ILE A 63 -5.85 15.54 7.46
N ARG A 64 -4.82 15.95 8.20
CA ARG A 64 -3.63 15.13 8.48
C ARG A 64 -4.00 13.80 9.12
N ARG A 65 -4.99 13.80 10.02
CA ARG A 65 -5.53 12.58 10.63
C ARG A 65 -6.17 11.66 9.60
N GLN A 66 -6.97 12.17 8.66
CA GLN A 66 -7.55 11.34 7.60
C GLN A 66 -6.49 10.78 6.65
N ILE A 67 -5.47 11.57 6.32
CA ILE A 67 -4.33 11.08 5.52
C ILE A 67 -3.57 9.98 6.28
N ALA A 68 -3.39 10.13 7.59
CA ALA A 68 -2.78 9.08 8.42
C ALA A 68 -3.64 7.81 8.46
N ASN A 69 -4.97 7.95 8.49
CA ASN A 69 -5.89 6.81 8.40
C ASN A 69 -5.72 6.09 7.05
N ILE A 70 -5.63 6.81 5.93
CA ILE A 70 -5.33 6.23 4.61
C ILE A 70 -3.99 5.47 4.65
N ILE A 71 -2.93 6.09 5.15
CA ILE A 71 -1.60 5.45 5.27
C ILE A 71 -1.66 4.18 6.13
N SER A 72 -2.60 4.10 7.06
CA SER A 72 -2.77 2.98 7.98
C SER A 72 -3.69 1.87 7.46
N LEU A 73 -4.38 2.06 6.32
CA LEU A 73 -5.26 1.03 5.73
C LEU A 73 -4.63 -0.35 5.58
N PRO A 74 -3.33 -0.50 5.24
CA PRO A 74 -2.70 -1.82 5.18
C PRO A 74 -2.67 -2.55 6.52
N LEU A 75 -2.93 -1.86 7.63
CA LEU A 75 -2.95 -2.40 8.99
C LEU A 75 -4.38 -2.54 9.54
N VAL A 76 -5.39 -2.34 8.70
CA VAL A 76 -6.81 -2.48 9.07
C VAL A 76 -7.30 -3.87 8.65
N PRO A 77 -8.17 -4.54 9.42
CA PRO A 77 -8.84 -5.76 8.98
C PRO A 77 -9.47 -5.58 7.60
N THR A 78 -9.29 -6.55 6.71
CA THR A 78 -9.72 -6.40 5.30
C THR A 78 -11.21 -6.14 5.16
N ASN A 79 -12.03 -6.68 6.05
CA ASN A 79 -13.48 -6.46 6.10
C ASN A 79 -13.88 -5.04 6.57
N GLU A 80 -12.98 -4.28 7.20
CA GLU A 80 -13.24 -2.92 7.68
C GLU A 80 -12.70 -1.82 6.75
N ILE A 81 -11.92 -2.18 5.72
CA ILE A 81 -11.29 -1.21 4.80
C ILE A 81 -12.33 -0.32 4.12
N ASN A 82 -13.42 -0.90 3.60
CA ASN A 82 -14.46 -0.14 2.91
C ASN A 82 -15.13 0.87 3.84
N ASN A 83 -15.52 0.44 5.04
CA ASN A 83 -16.11 1.31 6.06
C ASN A 83 -15.17 2.46 6.47
N CYS A 84 -13.87 2.16 6.66
CA CYS A 84 -12.87 3.18 6.93
C CYS A 84 -12.75 4.19 5.78
N MET A 85 -12.80 3.73 4.53
CA MET A 85 -12.73 4.60 3.36
C MET A 85 -13.95 5.50 3.20
N GLU A 86 -15.16 4.97 3.41
CA GLU A 86 -16.40 5.76 3.40
C GLU A 86 -16.32 6.93 4.39
N GLN A 87 -15.92 6.67 5.64
CA GLN A 87 -15.77 7.71 6.66
C GLN A 87 -14.70 8.75 6.30
N ILE A 88 -13.60 8.33 5.68
CA ILE A 88 -12.53 9.24 5.23
C ILE A 88 -13.03 10.14 4.09
N ILE A 89 -13.77 9.57 3.13
CA ILE A 89 -14.35 10.29 1.99
C ILE A 89 -15.34 11.36 2.47
N ASP A 90 -16.24 10.99 3.38
CA ASP A 90 -17.22 11.91 3.97
C ASP A 90 -16.55 13.13 4.62
N VAL A 91 -15.39 12.94 5.26
CA VAL A 91 -14.66 14.07 5.84
C VAL A 91 -13.91 14.87 4.79
N LEU A 92 -13.13 14.22 3.93
CA LEU A 92 -12.20 14.90 3.03
C LEU A 92 -12.89 15.60 1.86
N CYS A 93 -13.88 14.96 1.22
CA CYS A 93 -14.54 15.52 0.05
C CYS A 93 -15.41 16.74 0.38
N ASN A 94 -15.81 16.90 1.65
CA ASN A 94 -16.50 18.10 2.13
C ASN A 94 -15.56 19.31 2.33
N ILE A 95 -14.24 19.13 2.27
CA ILE A 95 -13.25 20.19 2.53
C ILE A 95 -12.81 20.87 1.22
N ASP A 96 -12.43 20.07 0.22
CA ASP A 96 -11.95 20.55 -1.07
C ASP A 96 -12.22 19.48 -2.13
N SER A 97 -12.79 19.86 -3.29
CA SER A 97 -13.13 18.92 -4.37
C SER A 97 -11.93 18.19 -4.96
N LYS A 98 -10.69 18.68 -4.73
CA LYS A 98 -9.46 17.96 -5.08
C LYS A 98 -9.32 16.64 -4.32
N PHE A 99 -9.95 16.49 -3.16
CA PHE A 99 -9.95 15.24 -2.43
C PHE A 99 -10.68 14.12 -3.15
N GLU A 100 -11.69 14.41 -3.98
CA GLU A 100 -12.39 13.40 -4.79
C GLU A 100 -11.40 12.63 -5.67
N LYS A 101 -10.54 13.35 -6.42
CA LYS A 101 -9.51 12.72 -7.27
C LYS A 101 -8.46 11.94 -6.48
N PHE A 102 -8.25 12.32 -5.22
CA PHE A 102 -7.31 11.65 -4.33
C PHE A 102 -7.91 10.37 -3.75
N THR A 103 -9.14 10.42 -3.26
CA THR A 103 -9.85 9.24 -2.73
C THR A 103 -10.16 8.24 -3.84
N ASP A 104 -10.56 8.71 -5.03
CA ASP A 104 -10.72 7.86 -6.21
C ASP A 104 -9.44 7.12 -6.55
N TYR A 105 -8.29 7.80 -6.46
CA TYR A 105 -7.01 7.13 -6.68
C TYR A 105 -6.79 6.01 -5.66
N VAL A 106 -7.08 6.24 -4.37
CA VAL A 106 -6.92 5.23 -3.33
C VAL A 106 -7.84 4.05 -3.57
N LEU A 107 -9.13 4.31 -3.84
CA LEU A 107 -10.13 3.28 -4.12
C LEU A 107 -9.72 2.40 -5.30
N ASN A 108 -9.42 3.04 -6.44
CA ASN A 108 -9.10 2.34 -7.68
C ASN A 108 -7.77 1.57 -7.66
N ASN A 109 -6.81 1.95 -6.80
CA ASN A 109 -5.50 1.31 -6.78
C ASN A 109 -5.33 0.29 -5.64
N TYR A 110 -6.15 0.39 -4.60
CA TYR A 110 -5.96 -0.40 -3.38
C TYR A 110 -7.24 -1.07 -2.87
N VAL A 111 -8.44 -0.55 -3.12
CA VAL A 111 -9.65 -1.03 -2.41
C VAL A 111 -10.59 -1.83 -3.32
N GLU A 112 -11.06 -1.24 -4.42
CA GLU A 112 -12.11 -1.82 -5.27
C GLU A 112 -11.52 -2.71 -6.37
N ASP A 113 -10.81 -2.09 -7.31
CA ASP A 113 -10.18 -2.71 -8.48
C ASP A 113 -8.66 -2.74 -8.32
N ALA A 114 -8.22 -3.01 -7.09
CA ALA A 114 -6.82 -3.00 -6.75
C ALA A 114 -6.06 -3.88 -7.75
N ARG A 115 -5.14 -3.27 -8.51
CA ARG A 115 -4.25 -3.96 -9.48
C ARG A 115 -3.51 -5.15 -8.85
N SER A 116 -3.52 -5.22 -7.53
CA SER A 116 -3.12 -6.34 -6.70
C SER A 116 -4.18 -6.51 -5.60
N SER A 117 -4.68 -7.74 -5.37
CA SER A 117 -5.64 -8.04 -4.29
C SER A 117 -5.23 -7.37 -2.97
N SER A 118 -6.21 -6.99 -2.14
CA SER A 118 -5.96 -6.53 -0.77
C SER A 118 -5.04 -7.49 -0.01
N ASP A 119 -5.08 -8.77 -0.32
CA ASP A 119 -4.18 -9.81 0.21
C ASP A 119 -2.68 -9.52 0.00
N ILE A 120 -2.30 -8.78 -1.03
CA ILE A 120 -0.90 -8.52 -1.38
C ILE A 120 -0.39 -7.28 -0.63
N TRP A 121 -1.19 -6.22 -0.51
CA TRP A 121 -0.74 -4.98 0.13
C TRP A 121 -1.18 -4.82 1.59
N ASN A 122 -2.18 -5.58 2.06
CA ASN A 122 -2.58 -5.61 3.45
C ASN A 122 -1.63 -6.50 4.28
N HIS A 123 -1.36 -6.04 5.49
CA HIS A 123 -0.41 -6.60 6.45
C HIS A 123 -1.06 -6.91 7.81
N PHE A 124 -2.38 -6.76 7.97
CA PHE A 124 -3.07 -6.94 9.24
C PHE A 124 -2.76 -8.30 9.90
N ASP A 125 -2.93 -9.39 9.15
CA ASP A 125 -2.64 -10.74 9.64
C ASP A 125 -1.14 -11.05 9.76
N SER A 126 -0.29 -10.17 9.25
CA SER A 126 1.17 -10.32 9.26
C SER A 126 1.85 -9.46 10.33
N ILE A 127 1.07 -8.71 11.14
CA ILE A 127 1.58 -7.85 12.21
C ILE A 127 2.43 -8.71 13.17
N GLY A 128 3.75 -8.48 13.15
CA GLY A 128 4.71 -9.19 14.00
C GLY A 128 5.52 -10.32 13.32
N GLU A 129 5.23 -10.71 12.07
CA GLU A 129 5.90 -11.85 11.42
C GLU A 129 7.18 -11.51 10.62
N ARG A 130 7.47 -10.23 10.34
CA ARG A 130 8.75 -9.66 9.83
C ARG A 130 8.54 -8.19 9.46
N SER A 131 9.60 -7.48 9.08
CA SER A 131 9.57 -6.08 8.68
C SER A 131 8.54 -5.82 7.56
N HIS A 132 7.56 -4.96 7.82
CA HIS A 132 6.55 -4.47 6.85
C HIS A 132 7.12 -3.47 5.83
N THR A 133 8.40 -3.15 5.98
CA THR A 133 9.16 -2.13 5.27
C THR A 133 10.49 -2.72 4.82
N ASN A 134 10.91 -2.47 3.59
CA ASN A 134 12.24 -2.81 3.07
C ASN A 134 13.25 -1.66 3.22
N SER A 135 13.01 -0.70 4.12
CA SER A 135 13.81 0.53 4.30
C SER A 135 15.31 0.30 4.49
N HIS A 136 15.74 -0.92 4.85
CA HIS A 136 17.15 -1.30 4.98
C HIS A 136 17.87 -1.53 3.64
N VAL A 137 17.14 -1.79 2.54
CA VAL A 137 17.70 -2.14 1.22
C VAL A 137 17.74 -0.94 0.26
N GLU A 138 17.01 0.13 0.56
CA GLU A 138 16.73 1.24 -0.37
C GLU A 138 17.31 2.60 0.08
N GLY A 139 18.20 2.58 1.08
CA GLY A 139 18.90 3.74 1.61
C GLY A 139 20.13 4.13 0.80
#